data_AF-A0AAW1ULN6-F1
#
_entry.id   AF-A0AAW1ULN6-F1
#
_cell.length_a   1.000
_cell.length_b   1.000
_cell.length_c   1.000
_cell.angle_alpha   90.00
_cell.angle_beta   90.00
_cell.angle_gamma   90.00
#
_symmetry.space_group_name_H-M   'P 1'
#
loop_
_entity.id
_entity.type
_entity.pdbx_description
1 polymer ?
#
loop_
_entity_poly.entity_id
_entity_poly.type
_entity_poly.pdbx_seq_one_letter_code
_entity_poly.pdbx_strand_id
1 'polypeptide(L)'
;MYLHLWMLFLWALSLTDSLSSAFLPEDTAVLRDNDFEPPNRQNDKFSNEAYPYVHGNGNNIYDERYDENSPRCTERLENALEIIRRRQTAKQKTLHLNGYSVHQELRSAPFDMYVTDMRVRLPPTATWVRIDRCRYDPRNTSLETRLLFNDLTISGRVNLLTGEDIQRQEEHGLDMDNSCNMILRLRRAGIGFHTEPIRRERGHFNVRTDSHFLEPGFISVYAYGCEPTKFRSYGRDLREEEEDELSREMEDIFLTGIRSLLTSYMQKELQPAIKETLMKNMGYTVSYG
;
A
#
# COMPACT_ATOMS: atom_id res chain seq x y z
N MET A 1 -18.40 6.59 -55.34
CA MET A 1 -17.35 7.54 -54.90
C MET A 1 -17.25 7.73 -53.38
N TYR A 2 -18.23 7.32 -52.55
CA TYR A 2 -18.16 7.51 -51.09
C TYR A 2 -17.35 6.44 -50.32
N LEU A 3 -17.17 5.24 -50.89
CA LEU A 3 -16.40 4.16 -50.26
C LEU A 3 -14.88 4.43 -50.20
N HIS A 4 -14.32 5.06 -51.23
CA HIS A 4 -12.89 5.42 -51.22
C HIS A 4 -12.57 6.51 -50.20
N LEU A 5 -13.49 7.45 -49.97
CA LEU A 5 -13.31 8.50 -48.96
C LEU A 5 -13.37 7.93 -47.53
N TRP A 6 -14.19 6.89 -47.31
CA TRP A 6 -14.31 6.23 -46.02
C TRP A 6 -13.10 5.32 -45.71
N MET A 7 -12.56 4.63 -46.72
CA MET A 7 -11.34 3.84 -46.59
C MET A 7 -10.11 4.72 -46.29
N LEU A 8 -10.01 5.90 -46.91
CA LEU A 8 -8.93 6.86 -46.60
C LEU A 8 -9.05 7.44 -45.19
N PHE A 9 -10.27 7.63 -44.67
CA PHE A 9 -10.48 8.08 -43.29
C PHE A 9 -10.08 7.01 -42.26
N LEU A 10 -10.39 5.74 -42.54
CA LEU A 10 -9.95 4.61 -41.69
C LEU A 10 -8.43 4.39 -41.76
N TRP A 11 -7.81 4.62 -42.92
CA TRP A 11 -6.35 4.56 -43.07
C TRP A 11 -5.64 5.70 -42.35
N ALA A 12 -6.23 6.90 -42.32
CA ALA A 12 -5.69 8.03 -41.57
C ALA A 12 -5.73 7.82 -40.05
N LEU A 13 -6.75 7.13 -39.54
CA LEU A 13 -6.88 6.79 -38.12
C LEU A 13 -5.87 5.71 -37.66
N SER A 14 -5.41 4.83 -38.56
CA SER A 14 -4.40 3.82 -38.21
C SER A 14 -2.96 4.36 -38.21
N LEU A 15 -2.72 5.58 -38.72
CA LEU A 15 -1.39 6.22 -38.78
C LEU A 15 -1.14 7.22 -37.65
N THR A 16 -2.14 7.52 -36.82
CA THR A 16 -2.01 8.44 -35.68
C THR A 16 -1.62 7.77 -34.35
N ASP A 17 -1.54 6.44 -34.30
CA ASP A 17 -1.15 5.68 -33.10
C ASP A 17 0.35 5.38 -32.97
N SER A 18 1.18 5.80 -33.93
CA SER A 18 2.63 5.48 -33.95
C SER A 18 3.56 6.62 -33.48
N LEU A 19 3.03 7.72 -32.95
CA LEU A 19 3.83 8.86 -32.45
C LEU A 19 3.26 9.44 -31.14
N SER A 20 3.21 8.62 -30.08
CA SER A 20 3.13 9.15 -28.70
C SER A 20 3.80 8.27 -27.62
N SER A 21 4.64 7.32 -28.00
CA SER A 21 5.53 6.61 -27.07
C SER A 21 6.92 7.25 -27.06
N ALA A 22 7.01 8.41 -26.41
CA ALA A 22 8.30 9.02 -26.09
C ALA A 22 8.31 9.42 -24.61
N PHE A 23 9.01 8.59 -23.84
CA PHE A 23 9.76 8.90 -22.61
C PHE A 23 9.00 9.52 -21.43
N LEU A 24 8.63 8.65 -20.46
CA LEU A 24 8.71 8.96 -19.04
C LEU A 24 9.63 7.92 -18.39
N PRO A 25 10.60 8.33 -17.55
CA PRO A 25 11.48 7.39 -16.87
C PRO A 25 10.67 6.59 -15.84
N GLU A 26 10.91 5.29 -15.85
CA GLU A 26 10.44 4.33 -14.87
C GLU A 26 11.20 4.60 -13.57
N ASP A 27 10.52 5.21 -12.60
CA ASP A 27 11.00 5.35 -11.23
C ASP A 27 11.04 3.95 -10.58
N THR A 28 12.08 3.20 -10.92
CA THR A 28 12.56 2.07 -10.13
C THR A 28 13.18 2.67 -8.87
N ALA A 29 12.52 2.48 -7.73
CA ALA A 29 13.08 2.83 -6.44
C ALA A 29 14.23 1.86 -6.11
N VAL A 30 15.43 2.14 -6.64
CA VAL A 30 16.67 1.51 -6.20
C VAL A 30 17.08 2.18 -4.89
N LEU A 31 16.68 1.58 -3.77
CA LEU A 31 17.20 1.95 -2.46
C LEU A 31 18.63 1.43 -2.33
N ARG A 32 19.59 2.32 -2.57
CA ARG A 32 21.00 2.11 -2.23
C ARG A 32 21.23 2.72 -0.85
N ASP A 33 21.14 1.90 0.20
CA ASP A 33 21.48 2.31 1.56
C ASP A 33 22.97 2.08 1.85
N ASN A 34 23.62 3.15 2.32
CA ASN A 34 24.95 3.13 2.89
C ASN A 34 24.89 2.55 4.31
N ASP A 35 25.93 1.77 4.64
CA ASP A 35 26.41 1.36 5.96
C ASP A 35 25.62 1.84 7.18
N PHE A 36 24.78 0.96 7.72
CA PHE A 36 24.35 1.03 9.12
C PHE A 36 24.39 -0.35 9.76
N GLU A 37 25.29 -0.47 10.72
CA GLU A 37 25.56 -1.62 11.57
C GLU A 37 24.30 -2.02 12.37
N PRO A 38 23.85 -3.30 12.35
CA PRO A 38 22.62 -3.68 13.03
C PRO A 38 22.83 -3.82 14.55
N PRO A 39 21.92 -3.32 15.41
CA PRO A 39 21.98 -3.60 16.83
C PRO A 39 21.57 -5.06 17.08
N ASN A 40 22.46 -5.76 17.77
CA ASN A 40 22.31 -7.13 18.25
C ASN A 40 21.06 -7.26 19.14
N ARG A 41 20.00 -7.91 18.67
CA ARG A 41 18.79 -8.18 19.46
C ARG A 41 18.82 -9.60 20.01
N GLN A 42 19.20 -9.70 21.28
CA GLN A 42 18.98 -10.87 22.13
C GLN A 42 17.48 -11.10 22.30
N ASN A 43 17.02 -12.25 21.82
CA ASN A 43 15.72 -12.81 22.16
C ASN A 43 15.83 -13.49 23.53
N ASP A 44 15.36 -12.83 24.59
CA ASP A 44 15.10 -13.50 25.85
C ASP A 44 13.63 -13.38 26.29
N LYS A 45 13.16 -14.53 26.73
CA LYS A 45 11.83 -14.91 27.21
C LYS A 45 11.30 -14.03 28.34
N PHE A 46 9.98 -13.84 28.31
CA PHE A 46 9.08 -13.73 29.47
C PHE A 46 9.51 -12.80 30.62
N SER A 47 9.03 -11.56 30.54
CA SER A 47 8.52 -10.86 31.73
C SER A 47 7.37 -9.95 31.31
N ASN A 48 6.16 -10.34 31.73
CA ASN A 48 5.00 -9.47 31.75
C ASN A 48 5.30 -8.29 32.67
N GLU A 49 5.57 -7.12 32.12
CA GLU A 49 5.33 -5.89 32.89
C GLU A 49 3.82 -5.64 32.89
N ALA A 50 3.24 -5.86 34.07
CA ALA A 50 1.89 -5.43 34.38
C ALA A 50 1.80 -3.92 34.13
N TYR A 51 0.97 -3.51 33.17
CA TYR A 51 0.63 -2.11 32.97
C TYR A 51 0.10 -1.52 34.29
N PRO A 52 0.62 -0.39 34.77
CA PRO A 52 0.04 0.26 35.93
C PRO A 52 -1.33 0.82 35.55
N TYR A 53 -2.37 0.31 36.20
CA TYR A 53 -3.66 1.00 36.29
C TYR A 53 -3.42 2.33 36.99
N VAL A 54 -3.35 3.42 36.23
CA VAL A 54 -3.35 4.77 36.77
C VAL A 54 -4.75 5.07 37.28
N HIS A 55 -4.92 5.00 38.60
CA HIS A 55 -6.09 5.55 39.27
C HIS A 55 -5.91 7.09 39.35
N GLY A 56 -6.42 7.79 38.35
CA GLY A 56 -6.36 9.25 38.24
C GLY A 56 -7.60 9.89 38.82
N ASN A 57 -7.50 10.31 40.08
CA ASN A 57 -8.47 11.18 40.74
C ASN A 57 -8.35 12.63 40.20
N GLY A 58 -9.49 13.30 40.08
CA GLY A 58 -9.73 14.62 39.49
C GLY A 58 -8.57 15.61 39.35
N ASN A 59 -8.36 16.07 38.11
CA ASN A 59 -8.55 17.47 37.71
C ASN A 59 -8.43 17.58 36.18
N ASN A 60 -9.57 17.74 35.53
CA ASN A 60 -9.71 17.93 34.08
C ASN A 60 -9.10 19.29 33.68
N ILE A 61 -7.90 19.26 33.11
CA ILE A 61 -7.38 20.33 32.25
C ILE A 61 -6.70 19.67 31.05
N TYR A 62 -7.49 18.95 30.26
CA TYR A 62 -7.19 18.82 28.84
C TYR A 62 -8.04 19.89 28.16
N ASP A 63 -7.38 20.88 27.54
CA ASP A 63 -8.00 21.84 26.61
C ASP A 63 -8.44 21.05 25.36
N GLU A 64 -9.48 20.22 25.51
CA GLU A 64 -10.31 19.73 24.41
C GLU A 64 -11.19 20.91 23.97
N ARG A 65 -10.53 21.89 23.35
CA ARG A 65 -11.20 22.80 22.45
C ARG A 65 -11.67 21.94 21.28
N TYR A 66 -12.90 21.41 21.39
CA TYR A 66 -13.59 20.73 20.32
C TYR A 66 -13.51 21.62 19.09
N ASP A 67 -12.62 21.26 18.18
CA ASP A 67 -12.45 21.94 16.90
C ASP A 67 -13.75 21.67 16.14
N GLU A 68 -14.62 22.67 16.04
CA GLU A 68 -15.98 22.58 15.49
C GLU A 68 -16.00 22.01 14.05
N ASN A 69 -14.83 22.03 13.40
CA ASN A 69 -14.58 21.47 12.07
C ASN A 69 -14.14 20.00 12.06
N SER A 70 -13.69 19.43 13.18
CA SER A 70 -13.29 18.03 13.31
C SER A 70 -14.42 17.03 12.99
N PRO A 71 -15.66 17.15 13.52
CA PRO A 71 -16.71 16.18 13.21
C PRO A 71 -17.08 16.21 11.71
N ARG A 72 -17.03 17.39 11.08
CA ARG A 72 -17.31 17.56 9.66
C ARG A 72 -16.22 16.97 8.76
N CYS A 73 -14.96 16.99 9.21
CA CYS A 73 -13.90 16.32 8.48
C CYS A 73 -14.09 14.81 8.50
N THR A 74 -14.26 14.25 9.70
CA THR A 74 -14.41 12.81 9.92
C THR A 74 -15.56 12.26 9.06
N GLU A 75 -16.74 12.90 9.10
CA GLU A 75 -17.90 12.48 8.32
C GLU A 75 -17.63 12.42 6.80
N ARG A 76 -16.94 13.40 6.22
CA ARG A 76 -16.66 13.44 4.78
C ARG A 76 -15.74 12.30 4.34
N LEU A 77 -14.70 12.06 5.12
CA LEU A 77 -13.76 10.99 4.86
C LEU A 77 -14.41 9.61 5.10
N GLU A 78 -15.28 9.47 6.10
CA GLU A 78 -16.07 8.24 6.31
C GLU A 78 -17.02 7.97 5.14
N ASN A 79 -17.68 9.00 4.62
CA ASN A 79 -18.50 8.90 3.42
C ASN A 79 -17.68 8.46 2.20
N ALA A 80 -16.46 8.96 2.03
CA ALA A 80 -15.56 8.53 0.98
C ALA A 80 -15.14 7.06 1.12
N LEU A 81 -14.83 6.61 2.35
CA LEU A 81 -14.53 5.21 2.68
C LEU A 81 -15.71 4.29 2.37
N GLU A 82 -16.94 4.72 2.64
CA GLU A 82 -18.15 3.97 2.31
C GLU A 82 -18.35 3.86 0.78
N ILE A 83 -18.05 4.91 0.01
CA ILE A 83 -18.06 4.87 -1.46
C ILE A 83 -17.04 3.85 -1.99
N ILE A 84 -15.82 3.84 -1.44
CA ILE A 84 -14.79 2.84 -1.78
C ILE A 84 -15.34 1.43 -1.49
N ARG A 85 -15.88 1.21 -0.29
CA ARG A 85 -16.44 -0.09 0.12
C ARG A 85 -17.53 -0.58 -0.82
N ARG A 86 -18.49 0.28 -1.17
CA ARG A 86 -19.59 -0.06 -2.10
C ARG A 86 -19.06 -0.46 -3.47
N ARG A 87 -18.08 0.28 -4.00
CA ARG A 87 -17.41 -0.05 -5.28
C ARG A 87 -16.71 -1.42 -5.22
N GLN A 88 -16.01 -1.74 -4.14
CA GLN A 88 -15.30 -3.01 -3.98
C GLN A 88 -16.25 -4.20 -3.73
N THR A 89 -17.32 -3.98 -2.97
CA THR A 89 -18.34 -5.01 -2.70
C THR A 89 -19.08 -5.40 -3.98
N ALA A 90 -19.37 -4.42 -4.85
CA ALA A 90 -20.00 -4.67 -6.15
C ALA A 90 -19.10 -5.46 -7.11
N LYS A 91 -17.77 -5.33 -6.98
CA LYS A 91 -16.81 -5.97 -7.90
C LYS A 91 -16.42 -7.38 -7.48
N GLN A 92 -16.06 -7.65 -6.21
CA GLN A 92 -15.67 -9.02 -5.79
C GLN A 92 -15.44 -9.26 -4.28
N LYS A 93 -15.90 -8.39 -3.36
CA LYS A 93 -15.65 -8.49 -1.89
C LYS A 93 -14.16 -8.58 -1.49
N THR A 94 -13.26 -8.32 -2.42
CA THR A 94 -11.81 -8.30 -2.25
C THR A 94 -11.31 -7.02 -2.90
N LEU A 95 -10.36 -6.36 -2.24
CA LEU A 95 -9.63 -5.26 -2.82
C LEU A 95 -8.45 -5.87 -3.57
N HIS A 96 -8.55 -5.84 -4.90
CA HIS A 96 -7.48 -6.27 -5.78
C HIS A 96 -6.45 -5.15 -5.92
N LEU A 97 -5.20 -5.41 -5.57
CA LEU A 97 -4.08 -4.50 -5.81
C LEU A 97 -3.51 -4.77 -7.23
N ASN A 98 -4.38 -4.99 -8.21
CA ASN A 98 -3.99 -5.35 -9.57
C ASN A 98 -3.25 -4.19 -10.25
N GLY A 99 -2.14 -4.51 -10.92
CA GLY A 99 -1.24 -3.52 -11.53
C GLY A 99 -0.05 -3.16 -10.65
N TYR A 100 0.04 -3.74 -9.45
CA TYR A 100 1.20 -3.64 -8.58
C TYR A 100 1.87 -5.00 -8.44
N SER A 101 3.15 -5.08 -8.81
CA SER A 101 4.02 -6.23 -8.53
C SER A 101 5.21 -5.75 -7.73
N VAL A 102 5.64 -6.53 -6.76
CA VAL A 102 6.87 -6.26 -6.01
C VAL A 102 7.96 -7.12 -6.63
N HIS A 103 9.05 -6.50 -7.04
CA HIS A 103 10.23 -7.19 -7.54
C HIS A 103 11.42 -6.81 -6.65
N GLN A 104 12.10 -7.81 -6.11
CA GLN A 104 13.29 -7.60 -5.30
C GLN A 104 14.22 -8.80 -5.36
N GLU A 105 15.51 -8.52 -5.61
CA GLU A 105 16.57 -9.53 -5.51
C GLU A 105 16.79 -9.91 -4.04
N LEU A 106 16.91 -11.20 -3.76
CA LEU A 106 17.18 -11.72 -2.42
C LEU A 106 18.67 -11.55 -2.09
N ARG A 107 18.99 -11.15 -0.87
CA ARG A 107 20.37 -11.02 -0.39
C ARG A 107 20.90 -12.34 0.14
N SER A 108 20.02 -13.15 0.72
CA SER A 108 20.33 -14.47 1.28
C SER A 108 20.57 -15.54 0.20
N ALA A 109 20.06 -15.35 -1.01
CA ALA A 109 20.15 -16.33 -2.09
C ALA A 109 20.11 -15.67 -3.47
N PRO A 110 20.69 -16.29 -4.52
CA PRO A 110 20.74 -15.73 -5.87
C PRO A 110 19.41 -15.94 -6.62
N PHE A 111 18.32 -15.43 -6.05
CA PHE A 111 16.97 -15.51 -6.58
C PHE A 111 16.32 -14.13 -6.59
N ASP A 112 15.49 -13.90 -7.61
CA ASP A 112 14.66 -12.72 -7.72
C ASP A 112 13.24 -13.05 -7.29
N MET A 113 12.73 -12.28 -6.33
CA MET A 113 11.41 -12.45 -5.76
C MET A 113 10.40 -11.57 -6.47
N TYR A 114 9.35 -12.19 -7.02
CA TYR A 114 8.23 -11.53 -7.67
C TYR A 114 6.91 -11.79 -6.93
N VAL A 115 6.31 -10.75 -6.39
CA VAL A 115 5.00 -10.82 -5.73
C VAL A 115 3.90 -10.34 -6.68
N THR A 116 2.93 -11.20 -6.93
CA THR A 116 1.79 -10.98 -7.83
C THR A 116 0.47 -11.36 -7.15
N ASP A 117 -0.66 -11.11 -7.82
CA ASP A 117 -1.99 -11.52 -7.35
C ASP A 117 -2.33 -11.07 -5.92
N MET A 118 -1.85 -9.89 -5.52
CA MET A 118 -2.10 -9.35 -4.18
C MET A 118 -3.55 -8.94 -4.00
N ARG A 119 -4.20 -9.53 -3.00
CA ARG A 119 -5.63 -9.36 -2.69
C ARG A 119 -5.80 -9.10 -1.20
N VAL A 120 -6.48 -8.01 -0.87
CA VAL A 120 -6.88 -7.69 0.50
C VAL A 120 -8.30 -8.19 0.72
N ARG A 121 -8.48 -9.13 1.64
CA ARG A 121 -9.78 -9.62 2.07
C ARG A 121 -10.42 -8.61 3.00
N LEU A 122 -11.52 -8.01 2.57
CA LEU A 122 -12.26 -7.05 3.38
C LEU A 122 -13.17 -7.79 4.38
N PRO A 123 -13.18 -7.40 5.67
CA PRO A 123 -14.18 -7.88 6.61
C PRO A 123 -15.60 -7.62 6.10
N PRO A 124 -16.56 -8.52 6.35
CA PRO A 124 -17.96 -8.33 5.93
C PRO A 124 -18.67 -7.22 6.72
N THR A 125 -18.09 -6.79 7.84
CA THR A 125 -18.62 -5.72 8.69
C THR A 125 -18.41 -4.35 8.05
N ALA A 126 -19.35 -3.42 8.25
CA ALA A 126 -19.26 -2.04 7.74
C ALA A 126 -18.01 -1.28 8.22
N THR A 127 -17.40 -1.70 9.33
CA THR A 127 -16.33 -0.99 10.03
C THR A 127 -14.91 -1.43 9.63
N TRP A 128 -14.70 -1.99 8.44
CA TRP A 128 -13.39 -2.49 7.98
C TRP A 128 -12.23 -1.51 8.17
N VAL A 129 -12.51 -0.21 8.01
CA VAL A 129 -11.63 0.91 8.25
C VAL A 129 -12.41 2.05 8.89
N ARG A 130 -11.77 2.79 9.78
CA ARG A 130 -12.33 3.96 10.45
C ARG A 130 -11.33 5.09 10.53
N ILE A 131 -11.82 6.29 10.76
CA ILE A 131 -10.98 7.46 11.01
C ILE A 131 -10.75 7.54 12.51
N ASP A 132 -9.48 7.49 12.89
CA ASP A 132 -9.06 7.65 14.28
C ASP A 132 -8.86 9.13 14.63
N ARG A 133 -8.35 9.90 13.67
CA ARG A 133 -8.09 11.32 13.84
C ARG A 133 -8.35 12.05 12.54
N CYS A 134 -9.06 13.18 12.63
CA CYS A 134 -8.95 14.23 11.63
C CYS A 134 -8.89 15.60 12.31
N ARG A 135 -7.82 16.34 12.00
CA ARG A 135 -7.57 17.67 12.54
C ARG A 135 -7.06 18.60 11.46
N TYR A 136 -7.63 19.79 11.43
CA TYR A 136 -7.13 20.90 10.61
C TYR A 136 -6.30 21.82 11.50
N ASP A 137 -5.09 22.16 11.06
CA ASP A 137 -4.28 23.18 11.72
C ASP A 137 -4.32 24.47 10.89
N PRO A 138 -4.95 25.55 11.41
CA PRO A 138 -5.04 26.81 10.69
C PRO A 138 -3.70 27.53 10.55
N ARG A 139 -2.68 27.20 11.35
CA ARG A 139 -1.38 27.91 11.35
C ARG A 139 -0.56 27.59 10.12
N ASN A 140 -0.47 26.31 9.78
CA ASN A 140 0.24 25.83 8.59
C ASN A 140 -0.72 25.51 7.43
N THR A 141 -2.04 25.70 7.61
CA THR A 141 -3.09 25.33 6.66
C THR A 141 -2.98 23.87 6.24
N SER A 142 -2.76 22.98 7.20
CA SER A 142 -2.61 21.55 6.95
C SER A 142 -3.76 20.73 7.52
N LEU A 143 -3.97 19.57 6.93
CA LEU A 143 -4.91 18.56 7.41
C LEU A 143 -4.12 17.32 7.82
N GLU A 144 -4.21 16.95 9.10
CA GLU A 144 -3.69 15.69 9.62
C GLU A 144 -4.85 14.70 9.74
N THR A 145 -4.72 13.54 9.09
CA THR A 145 -5.74 12.50 9.16
C THR A 145 -5.08 11.16 9.47
N ARG A 146 -5.78 10.31 10.22
CA ARG A 146 -5.32 8.97 10.59
C ARG A 146 -6.44 7.97 10.40
N LEU A 147 -6.14 6.94 9.63
CA LEU A 147 -7.00 5.77 9.46
C LEU A 147 -6.50 4.63 10.31
N LEU A 148 -7.44 3.87 10.84
CA LEU A 148 -7.18 2.59 11.46
C LEU A 148 -7.99 1.51 10.78
N PHE A 149 -7.30 0.45 10.39
CA PHE A 149 -7.89 -0.77 9.88
C PHE A 149 -8.19 -1.71 11.04
N ASN A 150 -9.27 -2.47 10.89
CA ASN A 150 -9.47 -3.66 11.71
C ASN A 150 -8.46 -4.76 11.28
N ASP A 151 -8.73 -6.00 11.66
CA ASP A 151 -7.95 -7.14 11.19
C ASP A 151 -8.02 -7.24 9.65
N LEU A 152 -6.88 -7.09 9.00
CA LEU A 152 -6.71 -7.27 7.56
C LEU A 152 -6.06 -8.62 7.28
N THR A 153 -6.49 -9.27 6.20
CA THR A 153 -5.82 -10.45 5.65
C THR A 153 -5.50 -10.18 4.20
N ILE A 154 -4.22 -10.17 3.87
CA ILE A 154 -3.70 -9.94 2.53
C ILE A 154 -3.08 -11.25 2.05
N SER A 155 -3.45 -11.68 0.85
CA SER A 155 -2.85 -12.85 0.20
C SER A 155 -2.16 -12.41 -1.08
N GLY A 156 -1.02 -13.03 -1.40
CA GLY A 156 -0.32 -12.83 -2.67
C GLY A 156 0.37 -14.12 -3.12
N ARG A 157 0.70 -14.18 -4.40
CA ARG A 157 1.51 -15.24 -4.98
C ARG A 157 2.94 -14.74 -5.14
N VAL A 158 3.89 -15.51 -4.68
CA VAL A 158 5.32 -15.22 -4.73
C VAL A 158 5.99 -16.22 -5.64
N ASN A 159 6.65 -15.73 -6.68
CA ASN A 159 7.45 -16.54 -7.59
C ASN A 159 8.91 -16.20 -7.37
N LEU A 160 9.75 -17.22 -7.28
CA LEU A 160 11.20 -17.05 -7.29
C LEU A 160 11.74 -17.40 -8.67
N LEU A 161 12.51 -16.50 -9.24
CA LEU A 161 13.17 -16.66 -10.53
C LEU A 161 14.68 -16.68 -10.33
N THR A 162 15.37 -17.55 -11.04
CA THR A 162 16.83 -17.48 -11.17
C THR A 162 17.20 -16.65 -12.39
N GLY A 163 18.44 -16.17 -12.47
CA GLY A 163 18.94 -15.49 -13.67
C GLY A 163 18.82 -16.30 -14.96
N GLU A 164 18.82 -17.65 -14.87
CA GLU A 164 18.57 -18.53 -16.02
C GLU A 164 17.09 -18.55 -16.44
N ASP A 165 16.16 -18.46 -15.48
CA ASP A 165 14.73 -18.44 -15.76
C ASP A 165 14.33 -17.15 -16.47
N ILE A 166 14.93 -16.02 -16.08
CA ILE A 166 14.66 -14.70 -16.68
C ILE A 166 15.02 -14.69 -18.17
N GLN A 167 16.09 -15.39 -18.57
CA GLN A 167 16.49 -15.52 -19.98
C GLN A 167 15.58 -16.47 -20.78
N ARG A 168 14.97 -17.48 -20.15
CA ARG A 168 14.07 -18.44 -20.83
C ARG A 168 12.60 -17.99 -20.88
N GLN A 169 12.23 -17.00 -20.06
CA GLN A 169 10.86 -16.52 -19.91
C GLN A 169 10.32 -15.77 -21.16
N GLU A 170 11.19 -15.39 -22.10
CA GLU A 170 10.76 -14.81 -23.38
C GLU A 170 10.05 -15.82 -24.31
N GLU A 171 10.19 -17.13 -24.08
CA GLU A 171 9.59 -18.15 -24.97
C GLU A 171 8.43 -18.94 -24.36
N HIS A 172 8.46 -19.32 -23.08
CA HIS A 172 7.40 -20.13 -22.44
C HIS A 172 7.01 -19.53 -21.08
N GLY A 173 5.73 -19.18 -20.91
CA GLY A 173 5.21 -18.43 -19.76
C GLY A 173 5.55 -19.01 -18.38
N LEU A 174 5.54 -18.13 -17.38
CA LEU A 174 5.86 -18.40 -15.96
C LEU A 174 5.40 -19.79 -15.49
N ASP A 175 6.37 -20.67 -15.23
CA ASP A 175 6.13 -22.00 -14.66
C ASP A 175 5.50 -21.87 -13.27
N MET A 176 4.28 -22.38 -13.13
CA MET A 176 3.45 -22.29 -11.91
C MET A 176 4.03 -23.11 -10.74
N ASP A 177 4.97 -23.99 -11.02
CA ASP A 177 5.54 -24.96 -10.08
C ASP A 177 6.52 -24.32 -9.07
N ASN A 178 6.94 -23.07 -9.29
CA ASN A 178 7.81 -22.33 -8.36
C ASN A 178 7.07 -21.19 -7.64
N SER A 179 5.74 -21.27 -7.63
CA SER A 179 4.90 -20.25 -7.00
C SER A 179 4.52 -20.67 -5.58
N CYS A 180 4.79 -19.80 -4.61
CA CYS A 180 4.33 -19.93 -3.24
C CYS A 180 3.20 -18.96 -2.95
N ASN A 181 2.22 -19.37 -2.14
CA ASN A 181 1.19 -18.45 -1.68
C ASN A 181 1.57 -17.93 -0.30
N MET A 182 1.60 -16.60 -0.15
CA MET A 182 1.85 -15.95 1.12
C MET A 182 0.60 -15.23 1.61
N ILE A 183 0.34 -15.35 2.91
CA ILE A 183 -0.74 -14.67 3.61
C ILE A 183 -0.15 -13.83 4.74
N LEU A 184 -0.45 -12.54 4.72
CA LEU A 184 -0.13 -11.58 5.75
C LEU A 184 -1.40 -11.20 6.50
N ARG A 185 -1.39 -11.34 7.83
CA ARG A 185 -2.45 -10.83 8.70
C ARG A 185 -1.92 -9.67 9.53
N LEU A 186 -2.61 -8.55 9.45
CA LEU A 186 -2.30 -7.31 10.18
C LEU A 186 -3.44 -7.02 11.15
N ARG A 187 -3.13 -6.70 12.40
CA ARG A 187 -4.15 -6.25 13.37
C ARG A 187 -3.84 -4.84 13.83
N ARG A 188 -4.84 -3.96 13.75
CA ARG A 188 -4.72 -2.54 14.12
C ARG A 188 -3.66 -1.80 13.30
N ALA A 189 -3.49 -2.17 12.03
CA ALA A 189 -2.70 -1.37 11.10
C ALA A 189 -3.35 0.01 10.91
N GLY A 190 -2.56 1.02 10.57
CA GLY A 190 -3.08 2.34 10.26
C GLY A 190 -2.32 3.01 9.14
N ILE A 191 -2.89 4.09 8.62
CA ILE A 191 -2.22 4.99 7.68
C ILE A 191 -2.47 6.41 8.15
N GLY A 192 -1.40 7.20 8.28
CA GLY A 192 -1.48 8.63 8.49
C GLY A 192 -1.33 9.38 7.16
N PHE A 193 -2.09 10.46 7.01
CA PHE A 193 -1.92 11.41 5.93
C PHE A 193 -1.67 12.80 6.48
N HIS A 194 -0.73 13.49 5.87
CA HIS A 194 -0.47 14.90 6.08
C HIS A 194 -0.68 15.63 4.76
N THR A 195 -1.60 16.58 4.74
CA THR A 195 -1.94 17.31 3.52
C THR A 195 -1.73 18.80 3.69
N GLU A 196 -0.99 19.41 2.77
CA GLU A 196 -0.72 20.84 2.69
C GLU A 196 -1.02 21.38 1.28
N PRO A 197 -1.40 22.66 1.14
CA PRO A 197 -1.62 23.27 -0.17
C PRO A 197 -0.29 23.50 -0.90
N ILE A 198 -0.22 23.13 -2.18
CA ILE A 198 0.88 23.53 -3.07
C ILE A 198 0.56 24.94 -3.59
N ARG A 199 1.58 25.80 -3.68
CA ARG A 199 1.47 27.23 -4.06
C ARG A 199 0.34 27.53 -5.05
N ARG A 200 -0.45 28.54 -4.71
CA ARG A 200 -1.64 29.00 -5.44
C ARG A 200 -1.24 29.78 -6.68
N GLU A 201 -1.03 29.10 -7.81
CA GLU A 201 -0.87 29.80 -9.09
C GLU A 201 -2.15 29.70 -9.92
N ARG A 202 -2.70 30.87 -10.26
CA ARG A 202 -3.78 31.06 -11.26
C ARG A 202 -5.07 30.28 -11.01
N GLY A 203 -5.59 30.29 -9.78
CA GLY A 203 -6.94 29.78 -9.49
C GLY A 203 -7.07 28.24 -9.44
N HIS A 204 -6.00 27.50 -9.71
CA HIS A 204 -5.96 26.06 -9.51
C HIS A 204 -5.48 25.74 -8.09
N PHE A 205 -6.28 24.99 -7.34
CA PHE A 205 -5.93 24.52 -5.99
C PHE A 205 -5.33 23.11 -6.08
N ASN A 206 -4.03 23.01 -5.83
CA ASN A 206 -3.31 21.74 -5.75
C ASN A 206 -2.92 21.48 -4.29
N VAL A 207 -2.92 20.20 -3.91
CA VAL A 207 -2.53 19.76 -2.58
C VAL A 207 -1.44 18.72 -2.69
N ARG A 208 -0.48 18.80 -1.78
CA ARG A 208 0.48 17.74 -1.54
C ARG A 208 -0.05 16.92 -0.39
N THR A 209 -0.12 15.61 -0.57
CA THR A 209 -0.51 14.68 0.48
C THR A 209 0.63 13.70 0.64
N ASP A 210 1.26 13.73 1.81
CA ASP A 210 2.25 12.75 2.21
C ASP A 210 1.53 11.68 3.04
N SER A 211 1.84 10.41 2.81
CA SER A 211 1.24 9.29 3.52
C SER A 211 2.31 8.45 4.19
N HIS A 212 1.99 7.85 5.33
CA HIS A 212 2.88 6.96 6.04
C HIS A 212 2.10 5.81 6.69
N PHE A 213 2.68 4.63 6.64
CA PHE A 213 2.12 3.45 7.27
C PHE A 213 2.36 3.48 8.78
N LEU A 214 1.35 3.15 9.56
CA LEU A 214 1.44 3.02 11.02
C LEU A 214 1.56 1.55 11.40
N GLU A 215 2.54 1.25 12.24
CA GLU A 215 2.83 -0.12 12.64
C GLU A 215 1.61 -0.78 13.33
N PRO A 216 1.23 -1.99 12.90
CA PRO A 216 0.16 -2.75 13.52
C PRO A 216 0.58 -3.26 14.91
N GLY A 217 -0.40 -3.51 15.76
CA GLY A 217 -0.14 -4.15 17.06
C GLY A 217 0.19 -5.64 16.96
N PHE A 218 -0.05 -6.26 15.80
CA PHE A 218 0.29 -7.65 15.53
C PHE A 218 0.46 -7.90 14.03
N ILE A 219 1.48 -8.71 13.70
CA ILE A 219 1.82 -9.16 12.36
C ILE A 219 1.97 -10.68 12.40
N SER A 220 1.38 -11.38 11.43
CA SER A 220 1.71 -12.78 11.18
C SER A 220 1.78 -13.03 9.69
N VAL A 221 2.85 -13.70 9.25
CA VAL A 221 3.07 -14.11 7.87
C VAL A 221 3.02 -15.63 7.81
N TYR A 222 2.38 -16.15 6.76
CA TYR A 222 2.28 -17.59 6.51
C TYR A 222 2.56 -17.85 5.04
N ALA A 223 3.49 -18.76 4.74
CA ALA A 223 3.75 -19.25 3.40
C ALA A 223 3.22 -20.69 3.28
N TYR A 224 2.61 -21.02 2.13
CA TYR A 224 2.16 -22.39 1.83
C TYR A 224 2.18 -22.67 0.33
N GLY A 225 2.29 -23.95 -0.02
CA GLY A 225 2.42 -24.36 -1.41
C GLY A 225 3.76 -23.96 -2.04
N CYS A 226 4.76 -23.62 -1.23
CA CYS A 226 6.14 -23.50 -1.67
C CYS A 226 6.67 -24.90 -2.02
N GLU A 227 6.40 -25.41 -3.23
CA GLU A 227 6.90 -26.72 -3.64
C GLU A 227 8.41 -26.65 -3.94
N PRO A 228 9.22 -27.63 -3.49
CA PRO A 228 10.63 -27.37 -3.28
C PRO A 228 11.50 -27.76 -4.48
N THR A 229 11.01 -27.81 -5.71
CA THR A 229 11.83 -28.28 -6.85
C THR A 229 13.05 -27.39 -7.08
N LYS A 230 12.92 -26.07 -6.93
CA LYS A 230 14.05 -25.12 -6.95
C LYS A 230 14.71 -24.89 -5.59
N PHE A 231 13.91 -24.85 -4.51
CA PHE A 231 14.43 -24.72 -3.15
C PHE A 231 15.33 -25.89 -2.74
N ARG A 232 15.07 -27.13 -3.18
CA ARG A 232 15.93 -28.30 -2.88
C ARG A 232 17.24 -28.33 -3.65
N SER A 233 17.30 -27.71 -4.83
CA SER A 233 18.54 -27.68 -5.61
C SER A 233 19.59 -26.82 -4.93
N TYR A 234 19.18 -25.74 -4.26
CA TYR A 234 20.05 -24.93 -3.38
C TYR A 234 20.07 -25.48 -1.94
N GLY A 235 18.94 -25.91 -1.40
CA GLY A 235 18.78 -26.44 -0.04
C GLY A 235 19.48 -27.77 0.24
N ARG A 236 20.05 -28.44 -0.76
CA ARG A 236 20.94 -29.59 -0.52
C ARG A 236 22.29 -29.20 0.06
N ASP A 237 22.70 -27.94 -0.16
CA ASP A 237 23.96 -27.38 0.32
C ASP A 237 23.76 -26.27 1.38
N LEU A 238 22.54 -25.73 1.54
CA LEU A 238 22.25 -24.70 2.53
C LEU A 238 22.11 -25.30 3.94
N ARG A 239 22.65 -24.59 4.93
CA ARG A 239 22.48 -24.92 6.35
C ARG A 239 21.10 -24.44 6.80
N GLU A 240 20.52 -25.07 7.83
CA GLU A 240 19.21 -24.67 8.39
C GLU A 240 19.13 -23.17 8.71
N GLU A 241 20.25 -22.56 9.11
CA GLU A 241 20.36 -21.12 9.39
C GLU A 241 20.11 -20.24 8.16
N GLU A 242 20.52 -20.68 6.97
CA GLU A 242 20.38 -19.93 5.71
C GLU A 242 18.95 -20.06 5.16
N GLU A 243 18.28 -21.19 5.38
CA GLU A 243 16.86 -21.36 5.05
C GLU A 243 15.96 -20.44 5.91
N ASP A 244 16.30 -20.29 7.19
CA ASP A 244 15.64 -19.36 8.11
C ASP A 244 15.86 -17.91 7.69
N GLU A 245 17.07 -17.54 7.27
CA GLU A 245 17.40 -16.19 6.80
C GLU A 245 16.63 -15.85 5.52
N LEU A 246 16.59 -16.78 4.56
CA LEU A 246 15.82 -16.64 3.33
C LEU A 246 14.33 -16.47 3.61
N SER A 247 13.78 -17.29 4.50
CA SER A 247 12.36 -17.22 4.86
C SER A 247 12.01 -15.86 5.48
N ARG A 248 12.85 -15.34 6.39
CA ARG A 248 12.66 -14.02 7.01
C ARG A 248 12.77 -12.89 5.98
N GLU A 249 13.73 -12.98 5.06
CA GLU A 249 13.88 -11.99 4.00
C GLU A 249 12.63 -11.96 3.10
N MET A 250 12.11 -13.13 2.70
CA MET A 250 10.87 -13.21 1.92
C MET A 250 9.68 -12.59 2.67
N GLU A 251 9.55 -12.84 3.97
CA GLU A 251 8.53 -12.23 4.82
C GLU A 251 8.65 -10.70 4.87
N ASP A 252 9.86 -10.18 5.04
CA ASP A 252 10.14 -8.74 5.13
C ASP A 252 9.86 -8.02 3.81
N ILE A 253 10.24 -8.61 2.68
CA ILE A 253 9.96 -8.09 1.34
C ILE A 253 8.45 -8.04 1.11
N PHE A 254 7.75 -9.14 1.42
CA PHE A 254 6.30 -9.22 1.27
C PHE A 254 5.58 -8.17 2.12
N LEU A 255 5.99 -8.01 3.38
CA LEU A 255 5.44 -7.01 4.29
C LEU A 255 5.72 -5.59 3.82
N THR A 256 6.95 -5.28 3.42
CA THR A 256 7.36 -3.96 2.94
C THR A 256 6.63 -3.57 1.66
N GLY A 257 6.52 -4.51 0.72
CA GLY A 257 5.71 -4.36 -0.49
C GLY A 257 4.26 -4.03 -0.17
N ILE A 258 3.60 -4.82 0.68
CA ILE A 258 2.19 -4.58 1.06
C ILE A 258 2.01 -3.24 1.77
N ARG A 259 2.93 -2.84 2.66
CA ARG A 259 2.91 -1.54 3.33
C ARG A 259 2.91 -0.39 2.31
N SER A 260 3.82 -0.43 1.35
CA SER A 260 3.93 0.58 0.29
C SER A 260 2.66 0.64 -0.57
N LEU A 261 2.17 -0.52 -1.00
CA LEU A 261 1.02 -0.62 -1.89
C LEU A 261 -0.29 -0.20 -1.23
N LEU A 262 -0.54 -0.67 -0.01
CA LEU A 262 -1.75 -0.29 0.74
C LEU A 262 -1.76 1.21 1.02
N THR A 263 -0.61 1.77 1.38
CA THR A 263 -0.43 3.21 1.63
C THR A 263 -0.71 4.03 0.37
N SER A 264 -0.08 3.67 -0.74
CA SER A 264 -0.26 4.34 -2.03
C SER A 264 -1.70 4.24 -2.56
N TYR A 265 -2.31 3.06 -2.43
CA TYR A 265 -3.70 2.83 -2.83
C TYR A 265 -4.66 3.73 -2.05
N MET A 266 -4.55 3.73 -0.72
CA MET A 266 -5.44 4.50 0.14
C MET A 266 -5.22 6.01 -0.02
N GLN A 267 -3.98 6.45 -0.23
CA GLN A 267 -3.68 7.84 -0.57
C GLN A 267 -4.42 8.24 -1.85
N LYS A 268 -4.30 7.46 -2.92
CA LYS A 268 -4.93 7.76 -4.22
C LYS A 268 -6.45 7.81 -4.13
N GLU A 269 -7.07 6.85 -3.44
CA GLU A 269 -8.54 6.79 -3.32
C GLU A 269 -9.13 7.89 -2.44
N LEU A 270 -8.41 8.31 -1.39
CA LEU A 270 -8.90 9.34 -0.46
C LEU A 270 -8.46 10.76 -0.81
N GLN A 271 -7.49 10.92 -1.69
CA GLN A 271 -7.00 12.22 -2.12
C GLN A 271 -8.12 13.21 -2.50
N PRO A 272 -9.19 12.83 -3.23
CA PRO A 272 -10.29 13.75 -3.53
C PRO A 272 -11.01 14.27 -2.27
N ALA A 273 -11.32 13.37 -1.33
CA ALA A 273 -12.04 13.70 -0.11
C ALA A 273 -11.18 14.51 0.88
N ILE A 274 -9.90 14.17 0.97
CA ILE A 274 -8.89 14.91 1.75
C ILE A 274 -8.73 16.34 1.18
N LYS A 275 -8.56 16.46 -0.14
CA LYS A 275 -8.46 17.75 -0.84
C LYS A 275 -9.69 18.61 -0.61
N GLU A 276 -10.87 18.05 -0.80
CA GLU A 276 -12.15 18.75 -0.59
C GLU A 276 -12.29 19.24 0.85
N THR A 277 -11.90 18.40 1.82
CA THR A 277 -11.98 18.74 3.23
C THR A 277 -11.04 19.88 3.59
N LEU A 278 -9.80 19.84 3.10
CA LEU A 278 -8.86 20.94 3.26
C LEU A 278 -9.39 22.23 2.62
N MET A 279 -9.88 22.16 1.38
CA MET A 279 -10.46 23.31 0.66
C MET A 279 -11.59 23.97 1.46
N LYS A 280 -12.54 23.16 1.95
CA LYS A 280 -13.68 23.66 2.73
C LYS A 280 -13.23 24.28 4.07
N ASN A 281 -12.24 23.70 4.74
CA ASN A 281 -11.70 24.27 5.99
C ASN A 281 -10.91 25.57 5.75
N MET A 282 -10.38 25.76 4.54
CA MET A 282 -9.80 27.03 4.09
C MET A 282 -10.84 28.05 3.60
N GLY A 283 -12.13 27.71 3.60
CA GLY A 283 -13.23 28.59 3.18
C GLY A 283 -13.58 28.56 1.69
N TYR A 284 -13.05 27.60 0.91
CA TYR A 284 -13.41 27.45 -0.50
C TYR A 284 -14.73 26.69 -0.67
N THR A 285 -15.55 27.14 -1.61
CA THR A 285 -16.73 26.41 -2.09
C THR A 285 -16.33 25.46 -3.22
N VAL A 286 -16.65 24.18 -3.07
CA VAL A 286 -16.39 23.17 -4.10
C VAL A 286 -17.61 23.12 -5.02
N SER A 287 -17.42 23.50 -6.29
CA SER A 287 -18.45 23.38 -7.32
C SER A 287 -18.20 22.11 -8.13
N TYR A 288 -19.16 21.20 -8.14
CA TYR A 288 -19.18 20.08 -9.08
C TYR A 288 -19.95 20.58 -10.31
N GLY A 289 -19.22 21.00 -11.34
CA GLY A 289 -19.80 21.42 -12.61
C GLY A 289 -20.53 20.29 -13.33
#